data_AF-A0A1E3H1J9-F1
#
_entry.id   AF-A0A1E3H1J9-F1
#
_cell.length_a   1.000
_cell.length_b   1.000
_cell.length_c   1.000
_cell.angle_alpha   90.00
_cell.angle_beta   90.00
_cell.angle_gamma   90.00
#
_symmetry.space_group_name_H-M   'P 1'
#
loop_
_entity.id
_entity.type
_entity.pdbx_description
1 polymer ?
#
loop_
_entity_poly.entity_id
_entity_poly.type
_entity_poly.pdbx_seq_one_letter_code
_entity_poly.pdbx_strand_id
1 'polypeptide(L)' 'MSGPRYSIIPAGAVVDPRLEGRDLQVLALLGIHANELGWCRRSQVTMRGSLPAPARRSSRRCGG' A
#
# COMPACT_ATOMS: atom_id res chain seq x y z
N MET A 1 18.87 6.64 14.24
CA MET A 1 18.38 7.51 13.14
C MET A 1 16.89 7.80 13.38
N SER A 2 16.52 9.05 13.68
CA SER A 2 15.13 9.47 13.96
C SER A 2 14.68 10.51 12.92
N GLY A 3 14.49 10.05 11.67
CA GLY A 3 13.96 10.85 10.57
C GLY A 3 12.84 10.07 9.86
N PRO A 4 11.97 10.76 9.09
CA PRO A 4 10.87 10.09 8.40
C PRO A 4 11.41 9.01 7.45
N ARG A 5 10.91 7.77 7.59
CA ARG A 5 11.15 6.69 6.62
C ARG A 5 10.17 6.85 5.48
N TYR A 6 10.65 7.34 4.35
CA TYR A 6 9.87 7.36 3.12
C TYR A 6 9.68 5.92 2.63
N SER A 7 8.43 5.50 2.41
CA SER A 7 8.15 4.26 1.69
C SER A 7 8.27 4.52 0.19
N ILE A 8 9.19 3.82 -0.46
CA ILE A 8 9.32 3.84 -1.91
C ILE A 8 8.35 2.79 -2.46
N ILE A 9 7.39 3.21 -3.27
CA ILE A 9 6.53 2.29 -4.03
C ILE A 9 7.33 1.84 -5.26
N PRO A 10 7.45 0.52 -5.54
CA PRO A 10 8.13 0.04 -6.73
C PRO A 10 7.53 0.67 -7.99
N ALA A 11 8.38 1.15 -8.91
CA ALA A 11 7.93 1.83 -10.13
C ALA A 11 6.91 1.01 -10.93
N GLY A 12 7.15 -0.32 -11.03
CA GLY A 12 6.22 -1.24 -11.69
C GLY A 12 4.83 -1.27 -11.05
N ALA A 13 4.75 -1.09 -9.73
CA ALA A 13 3.46 -1.06 -9.04
C ALA A 13 2.67 0.23 -9.31
N VAL A 14 3.37 1.36 -9.52
CA VAL A 14 2.73 2.65 -9.81
C VAL A 14 2.10 2.67 -11.21
N VAL A 15 2.69 1.95 -12.16
CA VAL A 15 2.23 1.94 -13.55
C VAL A 15 1.35 0.74 -13.92
N ASP A 16 1.21 -0.25 -13.02
CA ASP A 16 0.35 -1.40 -13.26
C ASP A 16 -1.13 -1.04 -13.01
N PRO A 17 -1.99 -1.01 -14.03
CA PRO A 17 -3.40 -0.62 -13.88
C PRO A 17 -4.22 -1.64 -13.08
N ARG A 18 -3.68 -2.83 -12.79
CA ARG A 18 -4.34 -3.83 -11.93
C ARG A 18 -4.21 -3.49 -10.45
N LEU A 19 -3.25 -2.64 -10.07
CA LEU A 19 -3.05 -2.22 -8.70
C LEU A 19 -3.82 -0.92 -8.47
N GLU A 20 -4.85 -1.01 -7.64
CA GLU A 20 -5.70 0.13 -7.33
C GLU A 20 -5.38 0.66 -5.94
N GLY A 21 -6.06 1.73 -5.52
CA GLY A 21 -5.72 2.49 -4.31
C GLY A 21 -5.47 1.64 -3.05
N ARG A 22 -6.17 0.51 -2.86
CA ARG A 22 -5.93 -0.38 -1.71
C ARG A 22 -4.60 -1.14 -1.82
N ASP A 23 -4.26 -1.63 -3.00
CA ASP A 23 -3.03 -2.41 -3.21
C ASP A 23 -1.80 -1.52 -3.01
N LEU A 24 -1.86 -0.29 -3.52
CA LEU A 24 -0.82 0.72 -3.33
C LEU A 24 -0.67 1.12 -1.86
N GLN A 25 -1.77 1.22 -1.10
CA GLN A 25 -1.72 1.45 0.35
C GLN A 25 -1.02 0.31 1.10
N VAL A 26 -1.28 -0.94 0.71
CA VAL A 26 -0.61 -2.11 1.30
C VAL A 26 0.89 -2.07 1.01
N LEU A 27 1.28 -1.76 -0.22
CA LEU A 27 2.70 -1.63 -0.59
C LEU A 27 3.40 -0.51 0.18
N ALA A 28 2.75 0.66 0.31
CA ALA A 28 3.28 1.77 1.09
C ALA A 28 3.43 1.38 2.58
N LEU A 29 2.45 0.66 3.14
CA LEU A 29 2.48 0.19 4.52
C LEU A 29 3.58 -0.84 4.78
N LEU A 30 3.82 -1.75 3.82
CA LEU A 30 4.95 -2.68 3.87
C LEU A 30 6.27 -1.93 3.88
N GLY A 31 6.42 -0.91 3.03
CA GLY A 31 7.63 -0.08 2.97
C GLY A 31 7.92 0.68 4.27
N ILE A 32 6.89 1.22 4.94
CA ILE A 32 7.04 1.91 6.24
C ILE A 32 7.61 0.96 7.31
N HIS A 33 7.24 -0.31 7.27
CA HIS A 33 7.63 -1.32 8.25
C HIS A 33 8.81 -2.19 7.82
N ALA A 34 9.36 -1.95 6.63
CA ALA A 34 10.55 -2.64 6.18
C ALA A 34 11.77 -2.23 7.02
N ASN A 35 12.65 -3.18 7.29
CA ASN A 35 13.95 -2.90 7.87
C ASN A 35 14.93 -2.36 6.80
N GLU A 36 16.17 -2.09 7.18
CA GLU A 36 17.21 -1.54 6.29
C GLU A 36 17.59 -2.47 5.13
N LEU A 37 17.25 -3.76 5.23
CA LEU A 37 17.43 -4.75 4.19
C LEU A 37 16.19 -4.89 3.29
N GLY A 38 15.12 -4.14 3.54
CA GLY A 38 13.85 -4.21 2.81
C GLY A 38 12.87 -5.28 3.30
N TRP A 39 13.12 -5.93 4.44
CA TRP A 39 12.28 -7.03 4.94
C TRP A 39 11.20 -6.51 5.87
N CYS A 40 9.95 -6.92 5.62
CA CYS A 40 8.83 -6.71 6.53
C CYS A 40 8.38 -8.05 7.14
N ARG A 41 8.20 -8.09 8.48
CA ARG A 41 7.76 -9.29 9.22
C ARG A 41 6.38 -9.13 9.90
N ARG A 42 5.57 -8.16 9.47
CA ARG A 42 4.25 -7.90 10.07
C ARG A 42 3.22 -8.93 9.59
N SER A 43 2.29 -9.31 10.47
CA SER A 43 1.16 -10.17 10.11
C SER A 43 0.11 -9.38 9.33
N GLN A 44 -0.65 -10.06 8.47
CA GLN A 44 -1.76 -9.44 7.73
C GLN A 44 -2.82 -8.83 8.67
N VAL A 45 -3.05 -9.46 9.82
CA VAL A 45 -4.02 -8.99 10.83
C VAL A 45 -3.60 -7.64 11.40
N THR A 46 -2.32 -7.50 11.77
CA THR A 46 -1.78 -6.21 12.24
C THR A 46 -1.86 -5.15 11.16
N MET A 47 -1.49 -5.49 9.92
CA MET A 47 -1.54 -4.54 8.79
C MET A 47 -2.96 -4.06 8.50
N ARG A 48 -3.97 -4.94 8.60
CA ARG A 48 -5.38 -4.58 8.39
C ARG A 48 -5.84 -3.49 9.37
N GLY A 49 -5.34 -3.47 10.60
CA GLY A 49 -5.65 -2.44 11.60
C GLY A 49 -5.00 -1.08 11.31
N SER A 50 -3.89 -1.04 10.57
CA SER A 50 -3.19 0.20 10.21
C SER A 50 -3.75 0.89 8.97
N LEU A 51 -4.67 0.24 8.27
CA LEU A 51 -5.18 0.73 7.01
C LEU A 51 -6.52 1.45 7.21
N PRO A 52 -6.79 2.54 6.45
CA PRO A 52 -8.10 3.17 6.48
C PRO A 52 -9.18 2.20 5.99
N ALA A 53 -10.43 2.47 6.37
CA ALA A 53 -11.57 1.73 5.84
C ALA A 53 -11.55 1.74 4.30
N PRO A 54 -11.91 0.63 3.64
CA PRO A 54 -11.94 0.59 2.19
C PRO A 54 -12.92 1.65 1.68
N ALA A 55 -12.49 2.41 0.66
CA ALA A 55 -13.39 3.32 -0.03
C ALA A 55 -14.58 2.53 -0.58
N ARG A 56 -15.80 3.05 -0.43
CA ARG A 56 -16.97 2.49 -1.12
C ARG A 56 -16.68 2.62 -2.61
N ARG A 57 -16.54 1.48 -3.31
CA ARG A 57 -16.37 1.47 -4.76
C ARG A 57 -17.64 2.05 -5.37
N SER A 58 -17.62 3.32 -5.75
CA SER A 58 -18.70 3.90 -6.55
C SER A 58 -18.68 3.17 -7.87
N SER A 59 -19.70 2.35 -8.14
CA SER A 59 -19.88 1.64 -9.40
C SER A 59 -20.22 2.63 -10.51
N ARG A 60 -19.27 3.47 -10.90
CA ARG A 60 -19.29 4.14 -12.20
C ARG A 60 -18.54 3.24 -13.17
N ARG A 61 -19.23 2.18 -13.65
CA ARG A 61 -18.99 1.75 -15.03
C ARG A 61 -19.52 2.89 -15.87
N CYS A 62 -18.65 3.78 -16.33
CA CYS A 62 -18.99 4.61 -17.46
C CYS A 62 -19.13 3.65 -18.65
N GLY A 63 -20.38 3.33 -18.99
CA GLY A 63 -20.71 2.78 -20.30
C GLY A 63 -20.53 3.88 -21.34
N GLY A 64 -19.93 3.51 -22.46
CA GLY A 64 -19.66 4.34 -23.63
C GLY A 64 -18.83 3.53 -24.60
#